data_AF-A0A4D9CZL7-F1
#
_entry.id   AF-A0A4D9CZL7-F1
#
_cell.length_a   1.000
_cell.length_b   1.000
_cell.length_c   1.000
_cell.angle_alpha   90.00
_cell.angle_beta   90.00
_cell.angle_gamma   90.00
#
_symmetry.space_group_name_H-M   'P 1'
#
loop_
_entity.id
_entity.type
_entity.pdbx_description
1 polymer ?
#
loop_
_entity_poly.entity_id
_entity_poly.type
_entity_poly.pdbx_seq_one_letter_code
_entity_poly.pdbx_strand_id
1 'polypeptide(L)'
;MSKTCIADPCCCLASLVCPLPVACVNRHRALEGNMDEYKCCQGYYPLCGFRAGEVGESTCPSMCLCLEATCCFTCAVSATRNYLMDKYRIHPDPMDYQIIRCSNAMQCLACICSLASICVKDLREGARILRHVAHITFCTVQGCMQTQSAVEIAFQEKKGVQAPTVNTIQDRS
;
A
#
# COMPACT_ATOMS: atom_id res chain seq x y z
N MET A 1 6.70 10.79 -5.95
CA MET A 1 5.56 11.28 -5.13
C MET A 1 5.13 12.76 -5.28
N SER A 2 5.98 13.78 -5.07
CA SER A 2 5.55 15.18 -4.87
C SER A 2 4.67 15.80 -5.99
N LYS A 3 4.94 15.46 -7.26
CA LYS A 3 4.17 15.98 -8.39
C LYS A 3 2.78 15.34 -8.54
N THR A 4 2.61 14.11 -8.03
CA THR A 4 1.42 13.29 -8.27
C THR A 4 0.26 13.71 -7.37
N CYS A 5 0.54 14.09 -6.13
CA CYS A 5 -0.47 14.60 -5.20
C CYS A 5 -1.04 15.95 -5.62
N ILE A 6 -0.27 16.74 -6.39
CA ILE A 6 -0.70 18.02 -6.96
C ILE A 6 -1.47 17.80 -8.27
N ALA A 7 -1.14 16.73 -9.01
CA ALA A 7 -1.81 16.39 -10.26
C ALA A 7 -3.23 15.86 -10.05
N ASP A 8 -3.48 15.11 -8.98
CA ASP A 8 -4.82 14.65 -8.60
C ASP A 8 -5.08 14.82 -7.09
N PRO A 9 -5.40 16.04 -6.64
CA PRO A 9 -5.67 16.32 -5.23
C PRO A 9 -6.97 15.66 -4.74
N CYS A 10 -7.92 15.41 -5.65
CA CYS A 10 -9.20 14.78 -5.31
C CYS A 10 -8.98 13.30 -4.94
N CYS A 11 -8.17 12.58 -5.72
CA CYS A 11 -7.79 11.20 -5.41
C CYS A 11 -6.96 11.12 -4.11
N CYS A 12 -6.08 12.10 -3.85
CA CYS A 12 -5.31 12.17 -2.61
C CYS A 12 -6.19 12.40 -1.38
N LEU A 13 -7.17 13.28 -1.47
CA LEU A 13 -8.13 13.52 -0.39
C LEU A 13 -9.07 12.32 -0.19
N ALA A 14 -9.52 11.69 -1.28
CA ALA A 14 -10.32 10.47 -1.21
C ALA A 14 -9.56 9.32 -0.53
N SER A 15 -8.27 9.16 -0.84
CA SER A 15 -7.39 8.17 -0.20
C SER A 15 -7.18 8.44 1.28
N LEU A 16 -7.24 9.70 1.71
CA LEU A 16 -7.10 10.10 3.12
C LEU A 16 -8.39 9.86 3.91
N VAL A 17 -9.55 10.13 3.31
CA VAL A 17 -10.87 10.00 3.95
C VAL A 17 -11.35 8.54 3.95
N CYS A 18 -11.12 7.81 2.87
CA CYS A 18 -11.61 6.44 2.70
C CYS A 18 -10.52 5.54 2.08
N PRO A 19 -9.47 5.19 2.84
CA PRO A 19 -8.30 4.49 2.31
C PRO A 19 -8.58 3.06 1.83
N LEU A 20 -9.56 2.38 2.44
CA LEU A 20 -9.85 0.97 2.17
C LEU A 20 -10.47 0.76 0.78
N PRO A 21 -11.60 1.43 0.42
CA PRO A 21 -12.17 1.27 -0.92
C PRO A 21 -11.22 1.73 -2.02
N VAL A 22 -10.43 2.79 -1.78
CA VAL A 22 -9.44 3.25 -2.77
C VAL A 22 -8.37 2.19 -2.99
N ALA A 23 -7.91 1.49 -1.96
CA ALA A 23 -7.00 0.35 -2.11
C ALA A 23 -7.62 -0.77 -2.96
N CYS A 24 -8.88 -1.15 -2.69
CA CYS A 24 -9.58 -2.19 -3.45
C CYS A 24 -9.78 -1.79 -4.92
N VAL A 25 -10.21 -0.54 -5.18
CA VAL A 25 -10.42 -0.02 -6.54
C VAL A 25 -9.10 0.04 -7.30
N ASN A 26 -8.03 0.52 -6.67
CA ASN A 26 -6.71 0.57 -7.29
C ASN A 26 -6.20 -0.82 -7.64
N ARG A 27 -6.42 -1.82 -6.77
CA ARG A 27 -6.06 -3.21 -7.08
C ARG A 27 -6.87 -3.77 -8.23
N HIS A 28 -8.20 -3.60 -8.21
CA HIS A 28 -9.08 -4.06 -9.28
C HIS A 28 -8.69 -3.45 -10.63
N ARG A 29 -8.36 -2.14 -10.65
CA ARG A 29 -7.87 -1.47 -11.86
C ARG A 29 -6.47 -1.92 -12.28
N ALA A 30 -5.57 -2.20 -11.33
CA ALA A 30 -4.23 -2.72 -11.64
C ALA A 30 -4.28 -4.08 -12.35
N LEU A 31 -5.26 -4.92 -11.99
CA LEU A 31 -5.57 -6.20 -12.62
C LEU A 31 -6.44 -6.08 -13.89
N GLU A 32 -6.73 -4.86 -14.35
CA GLU A 32 -7.58 -4.61 -15.53
C GLU A 32 -8.98 -5.26 -15.41
N GLY A 33 -9.46 -5.49 -14.19
CA GLY A 33 -10.74 -6.16 -13.90
C GLY A 33 -10.70 -7.69 -13.96
N ASN A 34 -9.57 -8.31 -14.28
CA ASN A 34 -9.43 -9.76 -14.23
C ASN A 34 -9.11 -10.24 -12.80
N MET A 35 -10.14 -10.63 -12.05
CA MET A 35 -10.01 -11.11 -10.67
C MET A 35 -9.53 -12.56 -10.57
N ASP A 36 -9.43 -13.29 -11.69
CA ASP A 36 -8.91 -14.68 -11.68
C ASP A 36 -7.38 -14.71 -11.45
N GLU A 37 -6.69 -13.63 -11.80
CA GLU A 37 -5.25 -13.44 -11.56
C GLU A 37 -4.94 -12.89 -10.17
N TYR A 38 -5.96 -12.61 -9.37
CA TYR A 38 -5.79 -12.07 -8.04
C TYR A 38 -5.13 -13.09 -7.13
N LYS A 39 -4.02 -12.67 -6.49
CA LYS A 39 -3.40 -13.36 -5.37
C LYS A 39 -3.26 -12.43 -4.18
N CYS A 40 -3.40 -12.94 -2.96
CA CYS A 40 -3.26 -12.16 -1.73
C CYS A 40 -1.88 -11.49 -1.68
N CYS A 41 -1.88 -10.15 -1.55
CA CYS A 41 -0.68 -9.32 -1.64
C CYS A 41 0.18 -9.57 -2.90
N GLN A 42 -0.43 -10.09 -3.97
CA GLN A 42 0.21 -10.56 -5.21
C GLN A 42 1.37 -11.55 -4.99
N GLY A 43 1.45 -12.19 -3.81
CA GLY A 43 2.56 -13.09 -3.45
C GLY A 43 3.87 -12.40 -3.07
N TYR A 44 3.94 -11.06 -3.00
CA TYR A 44 5.17 -10.36 -2.57
C TYR A 44 5.49 -10.55 -1.09
N TYR A 45 4.48 -10.78 -0.26
CA TYR A 45 4.63 -10.85 1.18
C TYR A 45 4.03 -12.16 1.72
N PRO A 46 4.82 -13.04 2.35
CA PRO A 46 4.28 -14.13 3.14
C PRO A 46 3.73 -13.55 4.45
N LEU A 47 2.41 -13.39 4.53
CA LEU A 47 1.74 -12.84 5.71
C LEU A 47 1.43 -13.95 6.70
N CYS A 48 1.96 -13.83 7.92
CA CYS A 48 1.60 -14.70 9.07
C CYS A 48 1.68 -16.21 8.80
N GLY A 49 2.62 -16.65 7.95
CA GLY A 49 2.79 -18.07 7.62
C GLY A 49 1.84 -18.61 6.54
N PHE A 50 0.91 -17.78 6.04
CA PHE A 50 0.08 -18.12 4.89
C PHE A 50 0.79 -17.73 3.60
N ARG A 51 0.86 -18.66 2.64
CA ARG A 51 1.35 -18.35 1.29
C ARG A 51 0.20 -17.87 0.42
N ALA A 52 0.49 -16.94 -0.48
CA ALA A 52 -0.43 -16.58 -1.55
C ALA A 52 -0.80 -17.85 -2.33
N GLY A 53 -2.10 -18.09 -2.56
CA GLY A 53 -2.64 -19.34 -3.11
C GLY A 53 -3.33 -20.24 -2.09
N GLU A 54 -3.04 -20.09 -0.79
CA GLU A 54 -3.56 -21.00 0.26
C GLU A 54 -4.74 -20.42 1.04
N VAL A 55 -5.08 -19.15 0.81
CA VAL A 55 -6.11 -18.41 1.56
C VAL A 55 -7.51 -18.45 0.93
N GLY A 56 -7.74 -19.35 -0.03
CA GLY A 56 -9.04 -19.48 -0.72
C GLY A 56 -9.34 -18.34 -1.71
N GLU A 57 -8.29 -17.67 -2.19
CA GLU A 57 -8.38 -16.56 -3.16
C GLU A 57 -9.06 -16.95 -4.48
N SER A 58 -8.96 -18.23 -4.89
CA SER A 58 -9.61 -18.78 -6.08
C SER A 58 -11.13 -18.91 -5.97
N THR A 59 -11.68 -18.99 -4.75
CA THR A 59 -13.12 -19.21 -4.53
C THR A 59 -13.87 -17.88 -4.43
N CYS A 60 -13.30 -16.88 -3.74
CA CYS A 60 -13.89 -15.56 -3.55
C CYS A 60 -12.81 -14.46 -3.52
N PRO A 61 -12.29 -14.02 -4.68
CA PRO A 61 -11.18 -13.06 -4.73
C PRO A 61 -11.59 -11.66 -4.24
N SER A 62 -12.85 -11.26 -4.41
CA SER A 62 -13.37 -9.96 -3.92
C SER A 62 -13.39 -9.87 -2.39
N MET A 63 -13.81 -10.94 -1.70
CA MET A 63 -13.80 -11.00 -0.24
C MET A 63 -12.38 -11.03 0.30
N CYS A 64 -11.50 -11.80 -0.34
CA CYS A 64 -10.08 -11.84 0.01
C CYS A 64 -9.42 -10.46 -0.16
N LEU A 65 -9.73 -9.73 -1.23
CA LEU A 65 -9.25 -8.37 -1.46
C LEU A 65 -9.71 -7.39 -0.37
N CYS A 66 -10.98 -7.46 0.05
CA CYS A 66 -11.47 -6.66 1.18
C CYS A 66 -10.78 -7.03 2.49
N LEU A 67 -10.50 -8.31 2.71
CA LEU A 67 -9.79 -8.79 3.90
C LEU A 67 -8.31 -8.36 3.89
N GLU A 68 -7.65 -8.38 2.74
CA GLU A 68 -6.29 -7.85 2.54
C GLU A 68 -6.25 -6.35 2.87
N ALA A 69 -7.21 -5.57 2.35
CA ALA A 69 -7.28 -4.14 2.57
C ALA A 69 -7.60 -3.75 4.04
N THR A 70 -8.33 -4.59 4.77
CA THR A 70 -8.71 -4.35 6.18
C THR A 70 -7.65 -4.87 7.16
N CYS A 71 -7.19 -6.10 6.99
CA CYS A 71 -6.27 -6.75 7.92
C CYS A 71 -4.80 -6.39 7.66
N CYS A 72 -4.43 -6.07 6.41
CA CYS A 72 -3.04 -5.89 5.99
C CYS A 72 -2.89 -4.69 5.05
N PHE A 73 -3.56 -3.58 5.37
CA PHE A 73 -3.63 -2.38 4.54
C PHE A 73 -2.28 -1.93 3.95
N THR A 74 -1.23 -1.81 4.77
CA THR A 74 0.11 -1.41 4.32
C THR A 74 0.68 -2.37 3.28
N CYS A 75 0.50 -3.67 3.50
CA CYS A 75 0.94 -4.72 2.58
C CYS A 75 0.14 -4.64 1.29
N ALA A 76 -1.18 -4.39 1.37
CA ALA A 76 -2.05 -4.25 0.21
C ALA A 76 -1.64 -3.10 -0.71
N VAL A 77 -1.43 -1.91 -0.14
CA VAL A 77 -0.99 -0.72 -0.89
C VAL A 77 0.40 -0.94 -1.48
N SER A 78 1.33 -1.48 -0.69
CA SER A 78 2.71 -1.72 -1.14
C SER A 78 2.77 -2.78 -2.24
N ALA A 79 2.04 -3.88 -2.09
CA ALA A 79 1.97 -4.94 -3.09
C ALA A 79 1.31 -4.46 -4.39
N THR A 80 0.29 -3.59 -4.31
CA THR A 80 -0.29 -2.97 -5.50
C THR A 80 0.75 -2.12 -6.23
N ARG A 81 1.52 -1.32 -5.47
CA ARG A 81 2.59 -0.50 -6.06
C ARG A 81 3.68 -1.36 -6.69
N ASN A 82 4.17 -2.38 -6.00
CA ASN A 82 5.20 -3.29 -6.50
C ASN A 82 4.72 -4.02 -7.75
N TYR A 83 3.47 -4.48 -7.76
CA TYR A 83 2.87 -5.10 -8.94
C TYR A 83 2.88 -4.16 -10.15
N LEU A 84 2.51 -2.88 -9.98
CA LEU A 84 2.58 -1.89 -11.07
C LEU A 84 4.02 -1.62 -11.52
N MET A 85 4.97 -1.58 -10.59
CA MET A 85 6.39 -1.40 -10.92
C MET A 85 6.91 -2.56 -11.78
N ASP A 86 6.57 -3.80 -11.41
CA ASP A 86 6.99 -4.98 -12.16
C ASP A 86 6.27 -5.07 -13.51
N LYS A 87 4.95 -4.83 -13.52
CA LYS A 87 4.09 -4.85 -14.72
C LYS A 87 4.55 -3.85 -15.78
N TYR A 88 4.92 -2.63 -15.38
CA TYR A 88 5.32 -1.57 -16.30
C TYR A 88 6.84 -1.33 -16.36
N ARG A 89 7.64 -2.15 -15.64
CA ARG A 89 9.10 -1.99 -15.48
C ARG A 89 9.52 -0.57 -15.06
N ILE A 90 8.77 0.00 -14.14
CA ILE A 90 9.02 1.34 -13.59
C ILE A 90 9.87 1.18 -12.33
N HIS A 91 10.89 2.02 -12.18
CA HIS A 91 11.69 2.04 -10.96
C HIS A 91 11.14 3.01 -9.92
N PRO A 92 11.22 2.66 -8.61
CA PRO A 92 10.87 3.56 -7.53
C PRO A 92 11.82 4.76 -7.48
N ASP A 93 11.25 5.93 -7.23
CA ASP A 93 12.02 7.14 -7.03
C ASP A 93 12.81 7.06 -5.72
N PRO A 94 14.02 7.62 -5.64
CA PRO A 94 14.80 7.68 -4.39
C PRO A 94 14.04 8.39 -3.26
N MET A 95 13.16 9.33 -3.61
CA MET A 95 12.28 10.03 -2.68
C MET A 95 11.24 9.11 -2.02
N ASP A 96 10.71 8.14 -2.77
CA ASP A 96 9.68 7.22 -2.25
C ASP A 96 10.27 6.37 -1.09
N TYR A 97 11.52 5.94 -1.22
CA TYR A 97 12.24 5.24 -0.14
C TYR A 97 12.47 6.12 1.10
N GLN A 98 12.79 7.41 0.92
CA GLN A 98 13.02 8.32 2.04
C GLN A 98 11.73 8.51 2.85
N ILE A 99 10.61 8.70 2.17
CA ILE A 99 9.30 8.91 2.79
C ILE A 99 8.84 7.64 3.52
N ILE A 100 8.99 6.46 2.91
CA ILE A 100 8.66 5.18 3.57
C ILE A 100 9.52 4.97 4.82
N ARG A 101 10.83 5.23 4.76
CA ARG A 101 11.72 5.14 5.93
C ARG A 101 11.33 6.13 7.02
N CYS A 102 10.97 7.35 6.66
CA CYS A 102 10.50 8.36 7.61
C CYS A 102 9.22 7.89 8.33
N SER A 103 8.25 7.37 7.58
CA SER A 103 7.02 6.82 8.16
C SER A 103 7.29 5.66 9.12
N ASN A 104 8.14 4.71 8.73
CA ASN A 104 8.54 3.59 9.59
C ASN A 104 9.29 4.07 10.84
N ALA A 105 10.21 5.04 10.71
CA ALA A 105 10.94 5.60 11.84
C ALA A 105 10.00 6.28 12.85
N MET A 106 9.01 7.05 12.37
CA MET A 106 7.98 7.66 13.23
C MET A 106 7.13 6.61 13.94
N GLN A 107 6.76 5.52 13.25
CA GLN A 107 5.99 4.42 13.86
C GLN A 107 6.79 3.70 14.94
N CYS A 108 8.08 3.42 14.68
CA CYS A 108 8.99 2.84 15.66
C CYS A 108 9.19 3.75 16.88
N LEU A 109 9.39 5.05 16.66
CA LEU A 109 9.55 6.02 17.74
C LEU A 109 8.29 6.10 18.60
N ALA A 110 7.10 6.15 17.97
CA ALA A 110 5.83 6.13 18.68
C ALA A 110 5.64 4.84 19.50
N CYS A 111 6.07 3.68 18.98
CA CYS A 111 6.02 2.41 19.68
C CYS A 111 6.94 2.41 20.92
N ILE A 112 8.21 2.81 20.75
CA ILE A 112 9.20 2.89 21.84
C ILE A 112 8.71 3.85 22.93
N CYS A 113 8.22 5.04 22.56
CA CYS A 113 7.69 6.01 23.51
C CYS A 113 6.41 5.49 24.20
N SER A 114 5.56 4.75 23.50
CA SER A 114 4.38 4.12 24.11
C SER A 114 4.78 3.08 25.16
N LEU A 115 5.78 2.25 24.87
CA LEU A 115 6.34 1.30 25.83
C LEU A 115 7.00 2.01 27.03
N ALA A 116 7.80 3.04 26.77
CA ALA A 116 8.43 3.84 27.83
C ALA A 116 7.41 4.53 28.75
N SER A 117 6.25 4.93 28.21
CA SER A 117 5.17 5.55 28.99
C SER A 117 4.50 4.61 30.00
N ILE A 118 4.68 3.29 29.86
CA ILE A 118 4.25 2.30 30.86
C ILE A 118 5.12 2.41 32.11
N CYS A 119 6.42 2.67 31.94
CA CYS A 119 7.39 2.79 33.02
C CYS A 119 7.40 4.19 33.67
N VAL A 120 7.16 5.24 32.88
CA VAL A 120 7.22 6.64 33.33
C VAL A 120 5.92 7.36 33.00
N LYS A 121 5.12 7.66 34.03
CA LYS A 121 3.77 8.25 33.87
C LYS A 121 3.78 9.65 33.24
N ASP A 122 4.83 10.44 33.46
CA ASP A 122 4.94 11.81 32.92
C ASP A 122 5.10 11.84 31.39
N LEU A 123 5.59 10.75 30.79
CA LEU A 123 5.76 10.63 29.34
C LEU A 123 4.46 10.24 28.62
N ARG A 124 3.37 9.96 29.34
CA ARG A 124 2.16 9.38 28.77
C ARG A 124 1.43 10.31 27.81
N GLU A 125 1.34 11.60 28.11
CA GLU A 125 0.74 12.57 27.18
C GLU A 125 1.63 12.80 25.96
N GLY A 126 2.95 12.88 26.15
CA GLY A 126 3.90 12.98 25.05
C GLY A 126 3.84 11.78 24.09
N ALA A 127 3.78 10.56 24.64
CA ALA A 127 3.63 9.34 23.86
C ALA A 127 2.31 9.28 23.09
N ARG A 128 1.21 9.80 23.66
CA ARG A 128 -0.08 9.90 22.96
C ARG A 128 -0.01 10.88 21.79
N ILE A 129 0.54 12.07 21.98
CA ILE A 129 0.69 13.07 20.91
C ILE A 129 1.55 12.49 19.79
N LEU A 130 2.71 11.92 20.14
CA LEU A 130 3.61 11.31 19.17
C LEU A 130 2.95 10.20 18.37
N ARG A 131 2.13 9.35 19.02
CA ARG A 131 1.36 8.32 18.33
C ARG A 131 0.36 8.90 17.35
N HIS A 132 -0.35 9.97 17.71
CA HIS A 132 -1.27 10.64 16.78
C HIS A 132 -0.51 11.24 15.59
N VAL A 133 0.62 11.90 15.83
CA VAL A 133 1.48 12.43 14.76
C VAL A 133 1.96 11.29 13.85
N ALA A 134 2.41 10.17 14.40
CA ALA A 134 2.83 9.01 13.63
C ALA A 134 1.69 8.44 12.77
N HIS A 135 0.46 8.36 13.29
CA HIS A 135 -0.71 7.95 12.51
C HIS A 135 -1.04 8.94 11.37
N ILE A 136 -0.96 10.24 11.61
CA ILE A 136 -1.17 11.26 10.57
C ILE A 136 -0.10 11.14 9.48
N THR A 137 1.17 11.02 9.86
CA THR A 137 2.27 10.80 8.93
C THR A 137 2.07 9.50 8.14
N PHE A 138 1.66 8.42 8.78
CA PHE A 138 1.36 7.17 8.10
C PHE A 138 0.22 7.32 7.09
N CYS A 139 -0.93 7.88 7.48
CA CYS A 139 -2.08 8.06 6.58
C CYS A 139 -1.76 8.95 5.37
N THR A 140 -0.99 10.02 5.58
CA THR A 140 -0.56 10.91 4.49
C THR A 140 0.36 10.21 3.50
N VAL A 141 1.34 9.43 3.98
CA VAL A 141 2.23 8.66 3.11
C VAL A 141 1.46 7.60 2.32
N GLN A 142 0.56 6.86 2.98
CA GLN A 142 -0.27 5.86 2.32
C GLN A 142 -1.20 6.49 1.27
N GLY A 143 -1.82 7.62 1.58
CA GLY A 143 -2.64 8.37 0.62
C GLY A 143 -1.85 8.81 -0.62
N CYS A 144 -0.60 9.26 -0.42
CA CYS A 144 0.30 9.61 -1.53
C CYS A 144 0.65 8.38 -2.40
N MET A 145 0.93 7.23 -1.79
CA MET A 145 1.22 5.98 -2.52
C MET A 145 0.03 5.49 -3.33
N GLN A 146 -1.17 5.55 -2.76
CA GLN A 146 -2.40 5.18 -3.46
C GLN A 146 -2.68 6.11 -4.63
N THR A 147 -2.55 7.43 -4.43
CA THR A 147 -2.71 8.42 -5.50
C THR A 147 -1.69 8.22 -6.62
N GLN A 148 -0.43 7.95 -6.26
CA GLN A 148 0.62 7.67 -7.24
C GLN A 148 0.28 6.44 -8.08
N SER A 149 -0.21 5.38 -7.44
CA SER A 149 -0.65 4.15 -8.12
C SER A 149 -1.85 4.42 -9.04
N ALA A 150 -2.84 5.19 -8.59
CA ALA A 150 -4.03 5.53 -9.36
C ALA A 150 -3.72 6.38 -10.60
N VAL A 151 -2.85 7.39 -10.46
CA VAL A 151 -2.41 8.24 -11.58
C VAL A 151 -1.59 7.43 -12.59
N GLU A 152 -0.73 6.53 -12.12
CA GLU A 152 0.04 5.65 -13.00
C GLU A 152 -0.87 4.73 -13.80
N ILE A 153 -1.82 4.07 -13.14
CA ILE A 153 -2.83 3.25 -13.81
C ILE A 153 -3.57 4.07 -14.88
N ALA A 154 -4.06 5.26 -14.53
CA ALA A 154 -4.77 6.13 -15.47
C ALA A 154 -3.90 6.59 -16.65
N PHE A 155 -2.60 6.80 -16.43
CA PHE A 155 -1.66 7.16 -17.48
C PHE A 155 -1.43 5.99 -18.46
N GLN A 156 -1.34 4.76 -17.95
CA GLN A 156 -1.17 3.57 -18.78
C GLN A 156 -2.45 3.21 -19.54
N GLU A 157 -3.62 3.33 -18.90
CA GLU A 157 -4.94 3.21 -19.54
C GLU A 157 -5.06 4.17 -20.73
N LYS A 158 -4.66 5.44 -20.57
CA LYS A 158 -4.68 6.45 -21.66
C LYS A 158 -3.70 6.14 -22.80
N LYS A 159 -2.58 5.50 -22.51
CA LYS A 159 -1.61 5.09 -23.52
C LYS A 159 -2.07 3.87 -24.33
N GLY A 160 -3.11 3.16 -23.88
CA GLY A 160 -3.56 1.91 -24.51
C GLY A 160 -2.50 0.80 -24.46
N VAL A 161 -1.50 0.92 -23.59
CA VAL A 161 -0.44 -0.07 -23.42
C VAL A 161 -1.00 -1.19 -22.54
N GLN A 162 -1.46 -2.27 -23.17
CA GLN A 162 -1.59 -3.55 -22.48
C GLN A 162 -0.20 -4.01 -22.05
N ALA A 163 -0.06 -4.29 -20.75
CA ALA A 163 1.22 -4.71 -20.21
C ALA A 163 1.73 -5.99 -20.91
N PRO A 164 3.04 -6.12 -21.13
CA PRO A 164 3.60 -7.37 -21.60
C PRO A 164 3.25 -8.48 -20.59
N THR A 165 2.74 -9.60 -21.09
CA THR A 165 2.36 -10.78 -20.30
C THR A 165 3.49 -11.16 -19.36
N VAL A 166 3.30 -10.98 -18.05
CA VAL A 166 4.29 -11.28 -16.99
C VAL A 166 4.35 -12.80 -16.79
N ASN A 167 4.86 -13.52 -17.78
CA ASN A 167 5.28 -14.90 -17.66
C ASN A 167 6.79 -14.93 -17.36
N THR A 168 7.24 -14.44 -16.19
CA THR A 168 8.59 -14.71 -15.61
C THR A 168 8.88 -13.90 -14.33
N ILE A 169 8.23 -14.21 -13.19
CA ILE A 169 8.75 -13.83 -11.85
C ILE A 169 8.61 -15.01 -10.84
N GLN A 170 8.64 -16.26 -11.33
CA GLN A 170 8.69 -17.45 -10.46
C GLN A 170 10.14 -18.01 -10.33
N ASP A 171 11.13 -17.46 -11.03
CA ASP A 171 12.54 -17.90 -10.96
C ASP A 171 13.45 -16.83 -10.33
N ARG A 172 13.19 -16.51 -9.06
CA ARG A 172 14.24 -16.01 -8.16
C ARG A 172 13.84 -16.24 -6.70
N SER A 173 13.73 -17.53 -6.34
CA SER A 173 13.83 -18.02 -4.96
C SER A 173 15.20 -18.63 -4.77
#